data_AF-A0AAD7DJ12-F1
#
_entry.id   AF-A0AAD7DJ12-F1
#
_cell.length_a   1.000
_cell.length_b   1.000
_cell.length_c   1.000
_cell.angle_alpha   90.00
_cell.angle_beta   90.00
_cell.angle_gamma   90.00
#
_symmetry.space_group_name_H-M   'P 1'
#
loop_
_entity.id
_entity.type
_entity.pdbx_description
1 polymer ?
#
loop_
_entity_poly.entity_id
_entity_poly.type
_entity_poly.pdbx_seq_one_letter_code
_entity_poly.pdbx_strand_id
1 'polypeptide(L)' 'TSLHYRRLALFDDPKPSNAIARMYTDLSRPQCSVLTQLRTIHIGLNTFLYCFHLGPSPDCTLCLVPETIPHFLRSC' A
#
# COMPACT_ATOMS: atom_id res chain seq x y z
N THR A 1 -7.43 8.30 18.97
CA THR A 1 -6.45 7.90 17.93
C THR A 1 -7.20 7.29 16.77
N SER A 2 -7.05 7.83 15.55
CA SER A 2 -7.84 7.37 14.39
C SER A 2 -7.50 5.92 14.02
N LEU A 3 -8.49 5.17 13.51
CA LEU A 3 -8.30 3.83 12.95
C LEU A 3 -7.20 3.80 11.87
N HIS A 4 -7.05 4.91 11.15
CA HIS A 4 -6.06 5.12 10.11
C HIS A 4 -4.62 5.12 10.66
N TYR A 5 -4.40 5.76 11.82
CA TYR A 5 -3.10 5.77 12.50
C TYR A 5 -2.69 4.36 12.96
N ARG A 6 -3.65 3.54 13.40
CA ARG A 6 -3.40 2.18 13.88
C ARG A 6 -2.96 1.23 12.74
N ARG A 7 -3.46 1.43 11.51
CA ARG A 7 -3.05 0.65 10.33
C ARG A 7 -1.65 1.03 9.83
N LEU A 8 -1.31 2.31 9.86
CA LEU A 8 0.05 2.77 9.53
C LEU A 8 1.09 2.12 10.45
N ALA A 9 0.81 2.06 11.75
CA ALA A 9 1.68 1.43 12.75
C ALA A 9 1.88 -0.10 12.58
N LEU A 10 1.12 -0.78 11.71
CA LEU A 10 1.38 -2.19 11.38
C LEU A 10 2.50 -2.36 10.34
N PHE A 11 2.70 -1.35 9.48
CA PHE A 11 3.75 -1.36 8.45
C PHE A 11 4.95 -0.52 8.86
N ASP A 12 4.70 0.51 9.66
CA ASP A 12 5.73 1.29 10.31
C ASP A 12 6.09 0.60 11.62
N ASP A 13 7.25 -0.07 11.61
CA ASP A 13 8.03 -0.35 12.82
C ASP A 13 7.97 0.90 13.74
N PRO A 14 7.91 0.81 15.09
CA PRO A 14 7.53 1.92 15.97
C PRO A 14 8.62 3.00 16.11
N LYS A 15 9.43 3.20 15.06
CA LYS A 15 10.48 4.20 14.95
C LYS A 15 9.87 5.54 14.54
N PRO A 16 10.10 6.62 15.31
CA PRO A 16 9.48 7.91 15.04
C PRO A 16 10.07 8.59 13.78
N SER A 17 9.13 8.99 12.92
CA SER A 17 9.00 10.18 12.06
C SER A 17 10.08 10.61 11.05
N ASN A 18 11.37 10.32 11.22
CA ASN A 18 12.39 10.90 10.30
C ASN A 18 12.68 10.04 9.08
N ALA A 19 12.70 8.71 9.24
CA ALA A 19 12.88 7.78 8.12
C ALA A 19 11.69 7.85 7.16
N ILE A 20 10.48 7.91 7.72
CA ILE A 20 9.24 8.07 6.95
C ILE A 20 9.25 9.42 6.23
N ALA A 21 9.54 10.53 6.92
CA ALA A 21 9.59 11.85 6.27
C ALA A 21 10.59 11.87 5.10
N ARG A 22 11.77 11.25 5.26
CA ARG A 22 12.77 11.09 4.18
C ARG A 22 12.28 10.25 2.99
N MET A 23 11.32 9.35 3.16
CA MET A 23 10.74 8.64 2.02
C MET A 23 9.92 9.57 1.11
N TYR A 24 9.42 10.69 1.64
CA TYR A 24 8.60 11.64 0.91
C TYR A 24 9.40 12.85 0.37
N THR A 25 10.62 13.10 0.85
CA THR A 25 11.37 14.35 0.54
C THR A 25 11.72 14.49 -0.94
N ASP A 26 12.04 13.38 -1.60
CA ASP A 26 12.49 13.38 -3.01
C ASP A 26 11.37 12.95 -3.98
N LEU A 27 10.15 12.79 -3.48
CA LEU A 27 9.01 12.32 -4.27
C LEU A 27 8.13 13.49 -4.72
N SER A 28 7.69 13.43 -5.98
CA SER A 28 6.63 14.28 -6.48
C SER A 28 5.31 13.98 -5.78
N ARG A 29 4.39 14.95 -5.78
CA ARG A 29 3.06 14.80 -5.15
C ARG A 29 2.28 13.54 -5.62
N PRO A 30 2.30 13.13 -6.90
CA PRO A 30 1.70 11.86 -7.32
C PRO A 30 2.35 10.64 -6.68
N GLN A 31 3.67 10.60 -6.58
CA GLN A 31 4.41 9.50 -5.96
C GLN A 31 4.14 9.43 -4.45
N CYS A 32 4.06 10.57 -3.77
CA CYS A 32 3.66 10.65 -2.36
C CYS A 32 2.25 10.08 -2.14
N SER A 33 1.31 10.35 -3.06
CA SER A 33 -0.05 9.80 -2.99
C SER A 33 -0.04 8.27 -3.08
N VAL A 34 0.68 7.72 -4.07
CA VAL A 34 0.83 6.26 -4.24
C VAL A 34 1.47 5.62 -3.02
N LEU A 35 2.56 6.19 -2.51
CA LEU A 35 3.25 5.70 -1.31
C LEU A 35 2.32 5.70 -0.08
N THR A 36 1.50 6.74 0.08
CA THR A 36 0.53 6.82 1.18
C THR A 36 -0.56 5.76 1.06
N GLN A 37 -1.08 5.53 -0.14
CA GLN A 37 -2.09 4.50 -0.39
C GLN A 37 -1.54 3.09 -0.16
N LEU A 38 -0.29 2.83 -0.54
CA LEU A 38 0.41 1.57 -0.24
C LEU A 38 0.55 1.36 1.27
N ARG A 39 1.04 2.37 2.00
CA ARG A 39 1.27 2.29 3.45
C ARG A 39 -0.01 2.14 4.27
N THR A 40 -1.14 2.58 3.73
CA THR A 40 -2.45 2.49 4.39
C THR A 40 -3.28 1.29 3.94
N ILE A 41 -2.77 0.48 3.00
CA ILE A 41 -3.54 -0.58 2.30
C ILE A 41 -4.83 -0.03 1.66
N HIS A 42 -4.77 1.19 1.13
CA HIS A 42 -5.90 1.81 0.43
C HIS A 42 -5.71 1.81 -1.09
N ILE A 43 -4.54 1.39 -1.57
CA ILE A 43 -4.33 1.23 -3.00
C ILE A 43 -5.26 0.12 -3.53
N GLY A 44 -5.93 0.39 -4.64
CA GLY A 44 -6.85 -0.55 -5.28
C GLY A 44 -6.13 -1.67 -6.03
N LEU A 45 -5.31 -2.46 -5.32
CA LEU A 45 -4.76 -3.71 -5.88
C LEU A 45 -5.88 -4.74 -6.04
N ASN A 46 -5.72 -5.70 -6.95
CA ASN A 46 -6.76 -6.65 -7.31
C ASN A 46 -7.28 -7.43 -6.09
N THR A 47 -6.41 -7.83 -5.16
CA THR A 47 -6.85 -8.49 -3.92
C THR A 47 -7.73 -7.57 -3.06
N PHE A 48 -7.39 -6.28 -2.94
CA PHE A 48 -8.20 -5.31 -2.21
C PHE A 48 -9.55 -5.09 -2.90
N LEU A 49 -9.55 -4.83 -4.21
CA LEU A 49 -10.75 -4.62 -4.99
C LEU A 49 -11.69 -5.84 -4.95
N TYR A 50 -11.12 -7.04 -5.00
CA TYR A 50 -11.88 -8.29 -4.91
C TYR A 50 -12.57 -8.46 -3.56
N CYS A 51 -11.88 -8.18 -2.44
CA CYS A 51 -12.49 -8.22 -1.10
C CYS A 51 -13.72 -7.29 -0.95
N PHE A 52 -13.74 -6.18 -1.69
CA PHE A 52 -14.86 -5.24 -1.72
C PHE A 52 -15.84 -5.48 -2.87
N HIS A 53 -15.70 -6.57 -3.63
CA HIS A 53 -16.52 -6.89 -4.81
C HIS A 53 -16.48 -5.82 -5.91
N LEU A 54 -15.39 -5.04 -5.97
CA LEU A 54 -15.13 -4.01 -6.98
C LEU A 54 -14.24 -4.50 -8.12
N GLY A 55 -13.57 -5.64 -7.94
CA GLY A 55 -12.68 -6.27 -8.92
C GLY A 55 -13.15 -7.68 -9.28
N PRO A 56 -12.91 -8.15 -10.52
CA PRO A 56 -13.37 -9.47 -10.98
C PRO A 56 -12.55 -10.64 -10.40
N SER A 57 -11.29 -10.40 -10.03
CA SER A 57 -10.36 -11.42 -9.49
C SER A 57 -9.40 -10.77 -8.48
N PRO A 58 -8.92 -11.50 -7.46
CA PRO A 58 -7.86 -11.02 -6.58
C PRO A 58 -6.45 -11.08 -7.19
N ASP A 59 -6.30 -11.74 -8.35
CA ASP A 59 -5.00 -12.08 -8.92
C ASP A 59 -4.41 -10.97 -9.79
N CYS A 60 -3.08 -10.87 -9.77
CA CYS A 60 -2.32 -10.04 -10.68
C CYS A 60 -2.51 -10.53 -12.12
N THR A 61 -2.77 -9.60 -13.05
CA THR A 61 -2.99 -9.92 -14.46
C THR A 61 -1.74 -10.46 -15.17
N LEU A 62 -0.55 -10.17 -14.65
CA LEU A 62 0.73 -10.62 -15.20
C LEU A 62 1.17 -11.95 -14.59
N CYS A 63 1.13 -12.05 -13.26
CA CYS A 63 1.72 -13.19 -12.54
C CYS A 63 0.72 -14.28 -12.18
N LEU A 64 -0.58 -14.01 -12.31
CA LEU A 64 -1.67 -14.95 -11.99
C LEU A 64 -1.61 -15.48 -10.53
N VAL A 65 -1.13 -14.64 -9.61
CA VAL A 65 -1.12 -14.88 -8.16
C VAL A 65 -1.76 -13.70 -7.44
N PRO A 66 -2.25 -13.85 -6.19
CA PRO A 66 -2.92 -12.76 -5.48
C PRO A 66 -2.10 -11.46 -5.44
N GLU A 67 -2.66 -10.38 -6.00
CA GLU A 67 -2.03 -9.06 -6.06
C GLU A 67 -2.11 -8.36 -4.70
N THR A 68 -1.15 -8.68 -3.85
CA THR A 68 -0.98 -8.06 -2.52
C THR A 68 0.10 -6.98 -2.57
N ILE A 69 0.19 -6.13 -1.52
CA ILE A 69 1.26 -5.10 -1.43
C ILE A 69 2.67 -5.71 -1.54
N PRO A 70 3.01 -6.82 -0.84
CA PRO A 70 4.32 -7.45 -1.00
C PRO A 70 4.59 -7.91 -2.43
N HIS A 71 3.58 -8.48 -3.10
CA HIS A 71 3.68 -8.87 -4.51
C HIS A 71 3.97 -7.64 -5.38
N PHE A 72 3.11 -6.61 -5.31
CA PHE A 72 3.23 -5.39 -6.10
C PHE A 72 4.59 -4.68 -5.92
N LEU A 73 5.15 -4.67 -4.70
CA LEU A 73 6.40 -3.95 -4.42
C LEU A 73 7.67 -4.77 -4.67
N ARG A 74 7.61 -6.11 -4.64
CA ARG A 74 8.82 -6.95 -4.59
C ARG A 74 8.87 -8.07 -5.61
N SER A 75 7.76 -8.45 -6.23
CA SER A 75 7.65 -9.73 -6.95
C SER A 75 6.73 -9.74 -8.16
N CYS A 76 6.00 -8.65 -8.43
CA CYS A 76 5.15 -8.47 -9.60
C CYS A 76 6.00 -8.29 -10.87
#